data_AF-A0A7J9IR39-F1
#
_entry.id   AF-A0A7J9IR39-F1
#
_cell.length_a   1.000
_cell.length_b   1.000
_cell.length_c   1.000
_cell.angle_alpha   90.00
_cell.angle_beta   90.00
_cell.angle_gamma   90.00
#
_symmetry.space_group_name_H-M   'P 1'
#
loop_
_entity.id
_entity.type
_entity.pdbx_description
1 polymer ?
#
loop_
_entity_poly.entity_id
_entity_poly.type
_entity_poly.pdbx_seq_one_letter_code
_entity_poly.pdbx_strand_id
1 'polypeptide(L)'
;MVECCFRMEESLHYTYKINRKRNIIAALEVRVVKQGSFEALMDFCVSKGTSLSQYKKRSCIKSEEALKILDSRVIGKYFSPKSPL
;
A
#
# COMPACT_ATOMS: atom_id res chain seq x y z
N MET A 1 3.49 -3.71 -14.09
CA MET A 1 3.51 -3.11 -12.73
C MET A 1 3.49 -1.59 -12.74
N VAL A 2 4.40 -0.92 -13.46
CA VAL A 2 4.38 0.55 -13.61
C VAL A 2 3.04 1.06 -14.18
N GLU A 3 2.51 0.38 -15.19
CA GLU A 3 1.17 0.68 -15.75
C GLU A 3 0.03 0.50 -14.72
N CYS A 4 0.14 -0.46 -13.80
CA CYS A 4 -0.85 -0.64 -12.73
C CYS A 4 -0.84 0.56 -11.77
N CYS A 5 0.34 1.12 -11.47
CA CYS A 5 0.47 2.30 -10.63
C CYS A 5 -0.26 3.49 -11.27
N PHE A 6 -0.07 3.69 -12.59
CA PHE A 6 -0.71 4.75 -13.34
C PHE A 6 -2.25 4.59 -13.36
N ARG A 7 -2.75 3.40 -13.68
CA ARG A 7 -4.21 3.13 -13.68
C ARG A 7 -4.85 3.33 -12.31
N MET A 8 -4.14 2.99 -11.23
CA MET A 8 -4.60 3.30 -9.87
C MET A 8 -4.72 4.81 -9.67
N GLU A 9 -3.69 5.59 -10.00
CA GLU A 9 -3.74 7.05 -9.92
C GLU A 9 -4.90 7.66 -10.76
N GLU A 10 -5.17 7.12 -11.95
CA GLU A 10 -6.28 7.55 -12.80
C GLU A 10 -7.67 7.26 -12.20
N SER A 11 -7.79 6.23 -11.37
CA SER A 11 -9.04 5.86 -10.71
C SER A 11 -9.35 6.68 -9.45
N LEU A 12 -8.36 7.42 -8.93
CA LEU A 12 -8.53 8.25 -7.74
C LEU A 12 -9.32 9.53 -8.05
N HIS A 13 -9.87 10.14 -7.00
CA HIS A 13 -10.70 11.33 -7.13
C HIS A 13 -9.94 12.52 -7.75
N TYR A 14 -10.66 13.45 -8.38
CA TYR A 14 -10.11 14.62 -9.06
C TYR A 14 -9.12 15.43 -8.20
N THR A 15 -9.44 15.61 -6.91
CA THR A 15 -8.56 16.29 -5.95
C THR A 15 -7.17 15.65 -5.84
N TYR A 16 -7.09 14.32 -5.88
CA TYR A 16 -5.80 13.62 -5.89
C TYR A 16 -5.00 13.96 -7.15
N LYS A 17 -5.64 13.89 -8.31
CA LYS A 17 -4.99 14.14 -9.61
C LYS A 17 -4.44 15.56 -9.73
N ILE A 18 -5.21 16.55 -9.27
CA ILE A 18 -4.76 17.96 -9.24
C ILE A 18 -3.56 18.13 -8.30
N ASN A 19 -3.59 17.56 -7.11
CA ASN A 19 -2.46 17.64 -6.17
C ASN A 19 -1.23 16.91 -6.71
N ARG A 20 -1.41 15.78 -7.40
CA ARG A 20 -0.34 15.03 -8.07
C ARG A 20 0.28 15.80 -9.23
N LYS A 21 -0.54 16.51 -10.02
CA LYS A 21 -0.11 17.40 -11.12
C LYS A 21 0.62 18.64 -10.63
N ARG A 22 0.22 19.17 -9.47
CA ARG A 22 0.89 20.30 -8.79
C ARG A 22 2.14 19.89 -8.01
N ASN A 23 2.53 18.61 -8.05
CA ASN A 23 3.63 18.04 -7.26
C ASN A 23 3.48 18.21 -5.73
N ILE A 24 2.24 18.37 -5.24
CA ILE A 24 1.92 18.37 -3.80
C ILE A 24 1.93 16.93 -3.26
N ILE A 25 1.47 15.98 -4.07
CA ILE A 25 1.53 14.55 -3.79
C ILE A 25 2.56 13.92 -4.74
N ALA A 26 3.45 13.09 -4.21
CA ALA A 26 4.44 12.35 -4.99
C ALA A 26 3.80 11.20 -5.80
N ALA A 27 4.57 10.61 -6.73
CA ALA A 27 4.11 9.46 -7.51
C ALA A 27 3.67 8.30 -6.63
N LEU A 28 2.50 7.72 -6.92
CA LEU A 28 2.02 6.52 -6.25
C LEU A 28 3.03 5.38 -6.40
N GLU A 29 3.35 4.75 -5.27
CA GLU A 29 4.22 3.58 -5.19
C GLU A 29 3.39 2.32 -4.95
N VAL A 30 3.60 1.29 -5.76
CA VAL A 30 3.15 -0.07 -5.49
C VAL A 30 4.35 -0.91 -5.06
N ARG A 31 4.28 -1.43 -3.84
CA ARG A 31 5.25 -2.40 -3.32
C ARG A 31 4.69 -3.81 -3.42
N VAL A 32 5.33 -4.65 -4.23
CA VAL A 32 5.00 -6.07 -4.32
C VAL A 32 5.70 -6.79 -3.17
N VAL A 33 4.96 -7.60 -2.43
CA VAL A 33 5.46 -8.37 -1.30
C VAL A 33 5.49 -9.85 -1.61
N LYS A 34 6.35 -10.60 -0.92
CA LYS A 34 6.43 -12.07 -1.05
C LYS A 34 5.10 -12.71 -0.67
N GLN A 35 4.77 -13.86 -1.27
CA GLN A 35 3.69 -14.72 -0.79
C GLN A 35 3.87 -15.04 0.70
N GLY A 36 2.78 -15.08 1.48
CA GLY A 36 2.85 -15.26 2.94
C GLY A 36 2.98 -13.96 3.75
N SER A 37 3.10 -12.79 3.10
CA SER A 37 3.32 -11.53 3.83
C SER A 37 2.10 -11.02 4.58
N PHE A 38 0.89 -11.26 4.05
CA PHE A 38 -0.34 -10.82 4.73
C PHE A 38 -0.73 -11.78 5.86
N GLU A 39 -0.34 -13.05 5.76
CA GLU A 39 -0.43 -14.06 6.81
C GLU A 39 0.48 -13.65 7.99
N ALA A 40 1.75 -13.31 7.72
CA ALA A 40 2.65 -12.80 8.76
C ALA A 40 2.14 -11.51 9.43
N LEU A 41 1.48 -10.62 8.66
CA LEU A 41 0.83 -9.44 9.21
C LEU A 41 -0.38 -9.80 10.09
N MET A 42 -1.15 -10.81 9.70
CA MET A 42 -2.29 -11.31 10.48
C MET A 42 -1.80 -11.90 11.80
N ASP A 43 -0.78 -12.77 11.78
CA ASP A 43 -0.17 -13.36 12.98
C ASP A 43 0.31 -12.28 13.94
N PHE A 44 0.91 -11.20 13.43
CA PHE A 44 1.27 -10.04 14.23
C PHE A 44 0.06 -9.37 14.88
N CYS A 45 -1.01 -9.12 14.13
CA CYS A 45 -2.24 -8.53 14.71
C CYS A 45 -2.88 -9.43 15.78
N VAL A 46 -2.83 -10.75 15.59
CA VAL A 46 -3.32 -11.74 16.54
C VAL A 46 -2.46 -11.73 17.81
N SER A 47 -1.13 -11.69 17.69
CA SER A 47 -0.21 -11.58 18.84
C SER A 47 -0.41 -10.29 19.65
N LYS A 48 -0.98 -9.25 19.03
CA LYS A 48 -1.33 -7.98 19.68
C LYS A 48 -2.74 -7.98 20.30
N GLY A 49 -3.42 -9.13 20.32
CA GLY A 49 -4.72 -9.31 20.99
C GLY A 49 -5.94 -9.18 20.07
N THR A 50 -5.77 -9.11 18.75
CA THR A 50 -6.91 -9.20 17.82
C THR A 50 -7.35 -10.66 17.72
N SER A 51 -8.63 -10.96 17.92
CA SER A 51 -9.10 -12.34 17.68
C SER A 51 -9.08 -12.65 16.18
N LEU A 52 -8.71 -13.89 15.84
CA LEU A 52 -8.70 -14.37 14.44
C LEU A 52 -10.06 -14.18 13.76
N SER A 53 -11.15 -14.44 14.49
CA SER A 53 -12.52 -14.31 13.99
C SER A 53 -12.94 -12.86 13.70
N GLN A 54 -12.22 -11.87 14.22
CA GLN A 54 -12.48 -10.44 13.99
C GLN A 54 -11.46 -9.78 13.05
N TYR A 55 -10.44 -10.52 12.60
CA TYR A 55 -9.45 -9.95 11.71
C TYR A 55 -10.08 -9.59 10.35
N LYS A 56 -10.11 -8.30 10.06
CA LYS A 56 -10.38 -7.78 8.71
C LYS A 56 -9.09 -7.26 8.13
N LYS A 57 -8.83 -7.59 6.86
CA LYS A 57 -7.72 -7.01 6.10
C LYS A 57 -7.89 -5.49 6.09
N ARG A 58 -6.97 -4.76 6.72
CA ARG A 58 -7.02 -3.30 6.79
C ARG A 58 -6.56 -2.72 5.46
N SER A 59 -7.34 -1.79 4.91
CA SER A 59 -6.99 -1.03 3.71
C SER A 59 -5.84 -0.05 3.96
N CYS A 60 -5.71 0.46 5.19
CA CYS A 60 -4.63 1.35 5.61
C CYS A 60 -4.02 0.88 6.94
N ILE A 61 -2.68 0.84 7.01
CA ILE A 61 -1.91 0.43 8.19
C ILE A 61 -1.16 1.65 8.72
N LYS A 62 -1.30 1.93 10.02
CA LYS A 62 -0.61 3.04 10.70
C LYS A 62 0.42 2.59 11.75
N SER A 63 0.41 1.32 12.16
CA SER A 63 1.40 0.79 13.10
C SER A 63 2.74 0.66 12.39
N GLU A 64 3.77 1.21 13.01
CA GLU A 64 5.13 1.21 12.47
C GLU A 64 5.70 -0.21 12.41
N GLU A 65 5.38 -1.06 13.39
CA GLU A 65 5.80 -2.46 13.45
C GLU A 65 5.15 -3.27 12.33
N ALA A 66 3.85 -3.05 12.08
CA ALA A 66 3.13 -3.67 10.98
C ALA A 66 3.71 -3.25 9.61
N LEU A 67 4.10 -1.98 9.47
CA LEU A 67 4.78 -1.50 8.27
C LEU A 67 6.16 -2.15 8.09
N LYS A 68 6.96 -2.28 9.16
CA LYS A 68 8.26 -2.98 9.13
C LYS A 68 8.13 -4.43 8.66
N ILE A 69 7.06 -5.13 9.07
CA ILE A 69 6.79 -6.51 8.61
C ILE A 69 6.57 -6.55 7.09
N LEU A 70 5.78 -5.63 6.55
CA LEU A 70 5.54 -5.56 5.10
C LEU A 70 6.80 -5.14 4.35
N ASP A 71 7.52 -4.12 4.83
CA ASP A 71 8.70 -3.55 4.18
C ASP A 71 9.85 -4.54 4.09
N SER A 72 10.07 -5.36 5.13
CA SER A 72 11.08 -6.43 5.11
C SER A 72 10.77 -7.56 4.11
N ARG A 73 9.55 -7.60 3.57
CA ARG A 73 9.07 -8.65 2.65
C ARG A 73 8.80 -8.12 1.24
N VAL A 74 9.17 -6.88 0.95
CA VAL A 74 9.05 -6.27 -0.37
C VAL A 74 10.02 -6.94 -1.35
N ILE A 75 9.49 -7.42 -2.47
CA ILE A 75 10.25 -8.04 -3.58
C ILE A 75 10.29 -7.15 -4.82
N GLY A 76 9.55 -6.05 -4.84
CA GLY A 76 9.59 -5.08 -5.94
C GLY A 76 8.91 -3.77 -5.57
N LYS A 77 9.45 -2.67 -6.07
CA LYS A 77 8.91 -1.31 -5.88
C LYS A 77 8.71 -0.67 -7.24
N TYR A 78 7.52 -0.14 -7.48
CA TYR A 78 7.16 0.45 -8.75
C TYR A 78 6.47 1.78 -8.50
N PHE A 79 6.90 2.82 -9.21
CA PHE A 79 6.28 4.13 -9.14
C PHE A 79 5.46 4.39 -10.40
N SER A 80 4.42 5.20 -10.27
CA SER A 80 3.70 5.72 -11.43
C SER A 80 4.65 6.55 -12.31
N PRO A 81 4.70 6.31 -13.64
CA PRO A 81 5.69 6.91 -14.53
C PRO A 81 5.35 8.36 -14.89
N LYS A 82 4.10 8.78 -14.69
CA LYS A 82 3.58 10.10 -15.09
C LYS A 82 2.40 10.49 -14.22
N SER A 83 2.11 11.78 -14.13
CA SER A 83 0.93 12.27 -13.40
C SER A 83 -0.37 11.92 -14.15
N PRO A 84 -1.46 11.53 -13.45
CA PRO A 84 -2.80 11.53 -14.02
C PRO A 84 -3.27 12.97 -14.26
N LEU A 85 -4.34 13.10 -15.07
CA LEU A 85 -4.95 14.37 -15.50
C LEU A 85 -6.30 14.62 -14.80
#